data_AF-A0A3N0HYA5-F1
#
_entry.id   AF-A0A3N0HYA5-F1
#
_cell.length_a   1.000
_cell.length_b   1.000
_cell.length_c   1.000
_cell.angle_alpha   90.00
_cell.angle_beta   90.00
_cell.angle_gamma   90.00
#
_symmetry.space_group_name_H-M   'P 1'
#
loop_
_entity.id
_entity.type
_entity.pdbx_description
1 polymer ?
#
loop_
_entity_poly.entity_id
_entity_poly.type
_entity_poly.pdbx_seq_one_letter_code
_entity_poly.pdbx_strand_id
1 'polypeptide(L)'
;MANASSYYYKYLVDENAGTYELVKSFAVPYSSFISSVQEIGDTIVVDSGGQGIFGEYTQDGTLLKQFKMKMNKYMIYRVYKYDFDGFYFNK
;
A
#
# COMPACT_ATOMS: atom_id res chain seq x y z
N MET A 1 21.59 -10.75 -0.01
CA MET A 1 20.70 -10.75 1.17
C MET A 1 19.40 -11.40 0.73
N ALA A 2 19.00 -12.49 1.39
CA ALA A 2 17.83 -13.28 1.01
C ALA A 2 16.53 -12.46 1.12
N ASN A 3 15.65 -12.62 0.13
CA ASN A 3 14.23 -12.23 -0.01
C ASN A 3 13.48 -11.71 1.25
N ALA A 4 13.88 -10.57 1.80
CA ALA A 4 13.05 -9.88 2.79
C ALA A 4 11.75 -9.40 2.10
N SER A 5 10.62 -9.51 2.79
CA SER A 5 9.32 -8.97 2.37
C SER A 5 8.81 -8.03 3.45
N SER A 6 8.10 -6.99 3.04
CA SER A 6 7.26 -6.20 3.95
C SER A 6 5.85 -6.78 3.90
N TYR A 7 4.98 -6.33 4.79
CA TYR A 7 3.62 -6.85 4.89
C TYR A 7 2.62 -5.73 5.00
N TYR A 8 1.49 -5.91 4.34
CA TYR A 8 0.26 -5.24 4.71
C TYR A 8 -0.35 -5.98 5.91
N TYR A 9 -0.82 -5.23 6.89
CA TYR A 9 -1.57 -5.75 8.02
C TYR A 9 -2.85 -4.94 8.22
N LYS A 10 -3.97 -5.65 8.40
CA LYS A 10 -5.24 -5.07 8.83
C LYS A 10 -5.62 -5.66 10.17
N TYR A 11 -5.93 -4.78 11.12
CA TYR A 11 -6.39 -5.17 12.44
C TYR A 11 -7.83 -4.72 12.65
N LEU A 12 -8.64 -5.59 13.27
CA LEU A 12 -9.92 -5.21 13.85
C LEU A 12 -9.66 -4.83 15.31
N VAL A 13 -10.04 -3.62 15.70
CA VAL A 13 -9.82 -3.10 17.06
C VAL A 13 -11.15 -3.06 17.80
N ASP A 14 -11.20 -3.66 18.99
CA ASP A 14 -12.30 -3.50 19.95
C ASP A 14 -11.82 -2.59 21.07
N GLU A 15 -12.26 -1.33 21.03
CA GLU A 15 -11.89 -0.32 22.02
C GLU A 15 -12.56 -0.55 23.38
N ASN A 16 -13.73 -1.20 23.44
CA ASN A 16 -14.41 -1.49 24.70
C ASN A 16 -13.68 -2.60 25.47
N ALA A 17 -13.23 -3.63 24.76
CA ALA A 17 -12.45 -4.71 25.34
C ALA A 17 -10.94 -4.40 25.46
N GLY A 18 -10.46 -3.36 24.76
CA GLY A 18 -9.04 -3.01 24.70
C GLY A 18 -8.19 -4.03 23.95
N THR A 19 -8.77 -4.69 22.93
CA THR A 19 -8.12 -5.76 22.17
C THR A 19 -8.03 -5.42 20.68
N TYR A 20 -7.16 -6.14 19.98
CA TYR A 20 -7.08 -6.09 18.53
C TYR A 20 -6.77 -7.47 17.96
N GLU A 21 -7.29 -7.75 16.77
CA GLU A 21 -7.11 -9.01 16.05
C GLU A 21 -6.57 -8.75 14.65
N LEU A 22 -5.55 -9.50 14.22
CA LEU A 22 -5.08 -9.47 12.85
C LEU A 22 -6.09 -10.19 11.95
N VAL A 23 -6.83 -9.42 11.15
CA VAL A 23 -7.87 -9.97 10.25
C VAL A 23 -7.38 -10.16 8.82
N LYS A 24 -6.25 -9.56 8.45
CA LYS A 24 -5.66 -9.73 7.12
C LYS A 24 -4.17 -9.46 7.09
N SER A 25 -3.45 -10.27 6.33
CA SER A 25 -2.07 -10.00 5.96
C SER A 25 -1.74 -10.57 4.59
N PHE A 26 -0.86 -9.89 3.87
CA PHE A 26 -0.22 -10.44 2.68
C PHE A 26 1.14 -9.78 2.46
N ALA A 27 2.04 -10.52 1.82
CA ALA A 27 3.38 -10.05 1.52
C ALA A 27 3.35 -8.98 0.42
N VAL A 28 4.16 -7.95 0.60
CA VAL A 28 4.38 -6.87 -0.36
C VAL A 28 5.88 -6.66 -0.57
N PRO A 29 6.31 -5.99 -1.66
CA PRO A 29 7.71 -5.69 -1.88
C PRO A 29 8.32 -5.02 -0.65
N TYR A 30 9.51 -5.47 -0.25
CA TYR A 30 10.17 -4.96 0.94
C TYR A 30 10.34 -3.43 0.88
N SER A 31 10.15 -2.76 2.01
CA SER A 31 10.56 -1.37 2.19
C SER A 31 11.32 -1.24 3.49
N SER A 32 12.60 -0.87 3.40
CA SER A 32 13.42 -0.57 4.58
C SER A 32 13.10 0.81 5.16
N PHE A 33 12.61 1.72 4.32
CA PHE A 33 12.38 3.10 4.70
C PHE A 33 11.30 3.70 3.82
N ILE A 34 10.29 4.27 4.48
CA ILE A 34 9.15 4.98 3.87
C ILE A 34 8.28 4.06 3.01
N SER A 35 6.99 4.06 3.35
CA SER A 35 5.95 3.30 2.70
C SER A 35 4.60 3.86 3.09
N SER A 36 3.57 3.46 2.35
CA SER A 36 2.18 3.77 2.63
C SER A 36 1.29 2.65 2.12
N VAL A 37 0.10 2.60 2.70
CA VAL A 37 -1.01 1.80 2.19
C VAL A 37 -2.27 2.64 2.17
N GLN A 38 -3.08 2.45 1.14
CA GLN A 38 -4.41 3.02 1.01
C GLN A 38 -5.38 1.92 0.57
N GLU A 39 -6.40 1.64 1.38
CA GLU A 39 -7.57 0.91 0.91
C GLU A 39 -8.47 1.90 0.16
N ILE A 40 -8.82 1.60 -1.10
CA ILE A 40 -9.70 2.45 -1.91
C ILE A 40 -10.55 1.63 -2.86
N GLY A 41 -11.87 1.79 -2.73
CA GLY A 41 -12.86 0.97 -3.44
C GLY A 41 -12.59 -0.52 -3.19
N ASP A 42 -12.46 -1.29 -4.27
CA ASP A 42 -12.23 -2.73 -4.23
C ASP A 42 -10.74 -3.14 -4.25
N THR A 43 -9.84 -2.16 -4.05
CA THR A 43 -8.40 -2.35 -4.22
C THR A 43 -7.59 -1.77 -3.08
N ILE A 44 -6.36 -2.25 -2.95
CA ILE A 44 -5.38 -1.81 -1.95
C ILE A 44 -4.15 -1.31 -2.71
N VAL A 45 -3.76 -0.06 -2.48
CA VAL A 45 -2.55 0.53 -3.05
C VAL A 45 -1.46 0.49 -2.00
N VAL A 46 -0.31 -0.09 -2.32
CA VAL A 46 0.85 -0.18 -1.41
C VAL A 46 2.08 0.39 -2.09
N ASP A 47 2.83 1.23 -1.39
CA ASP A 47 4.12 1.74 -1.84
C ASP A 47 5.29 1.22 -0.98
N SER A 48 6.36 0.87 -1.66
CA SER A 48 7.68 0.55 -1.10
C SER A 48 8.65 1.64 -1.53
N GLY A 49 8.61 2.75 -0.80
CA GLY A 49 9.11 4.05 -1.22
C GLY A 49 10.62 4.10 -1.45
N GLY A 50 11.39 3.49 -0.56
CA GLY A 50 12.83 3.33 -0.71
C GLY A 50 13.23 2.50 -1.93
N GLN A 51 12.37 1.60 -2.39
CA GLN A 51 12.58 0.86 -3.64
C GLN A 51 12.03 1.61 -4.86
N GLY A 52 11.23 2.66 -4.71
CA GLY A 52 10.51 3.27 -5.83
C GLY A 52 9.54 2.30 -6.51
N ILE A 53 8.98 1.36 -5.75
CA ILE A 53 7.98 0.40 -6.22
C ILE A 53 6.64 0.77 -5.60
N PHE A 54 5.57 0.70 -6.37
CA PHE A 54 4.22 0.70 -5.82
C PHE A 54 3.34 -0.25 -6.63
N GLY A 55 2.34 -0.82 -5.98
CA GLY A 55 1.45 -1.79 -6.57
C GLY A 55 0.02 -1.61 -6.12
N GLU A 56 -0.89 -2.10 -6.96
CA GLU A 56 -2.31 -2.21 -6.67
C GLU A 56 -2.67 -3.68 -6.55
N TYR A 57 -3.40 -4.01 -5.50
CA TYR A 57 -3.79 -5.35 -5.13
C TYR A 57 -5.32 -5.41 -5.05
N THR A 58 -5.89 -6.56 -5.38
CA THR A 58 -7.26 -6.89 -4.99
C THR A 58 -7.39 -6.87 -3.46
N GLN A 59 -8.61 -6.81 -2.95
CA GLN A 59 -8.81 -6.84 -1.50
C GLN A 59 -8.17 -8.07 -0.86
N ASP A 60 -8.21 -9.27 -1.44
CA ASP A 60 -7.60 -10.51 -0.92
C ASP A 60 -6.06 -10.55 -0.99
N GLY A 61 -5.40 -9.55 -1.57
CA GLY A 61 -3.94 -9.45 -1.62
C GLY A 61 -3.31 -9.97 -2.91
N THR A 62 -4.11 -10.28 -3.94
CA THR A 62 -3.60 -10.64 -5.26
C THR A 62 -3.10 -9.40 -6.00
N LEU A 63 -1.87 -9.42 -6.51
CA LEU A 63 -1.31 -8.31 -7.27
C LEU A 63 -2.05 -8.10 -8.60
N LEU A 64 -2.63 -6.92 -8.79
CA LEU A 64 -3.25 -6.51 -10.06
C LEU A 64 -2.23 -5.85 -10.99
N LYS A 65 -1.45 -4.91 -10.46
CA LYS A 65 -0.46 -4.16 -11.23
C LYS A 65 0.65 -3.64 -10.35
N GLN A 66 1.87 -3.59 -10.89
CA GLN A 66 3.04 -3.02 -10.22
C GLN A 66 3.75 -2.01 -11.13
N PHE A 67 4.27 -0.96 -10.51
CA PHE A 67 5.02 0.10 -11.17
C PHE A 67 6.37 0.28 -10.49
N LYS A 68 7.37 0.63 -11.29
CA LYS A 68 8.73 0.95 -10.83
C LYS A 68 9.09 2.34 -11.34
N MET A 69 9.37 3.26 -10.43
CA MET A 69 9.91 4.56 -10.77
C MET A 69 11.43 4.46 -10.92
N LYS A 70 11.99 5.18 -11.90
CA LYS A 70 13.43 5.36 -12.03
C LYS A 70 13.88 6.33 -10.94
N MET A 71 14.51 5.79 -9.90
CA MET A 71 14.96 6.57 -8.74
C MET A 71 16.39 7.06 -8.94
N ASN A 72 16.61 8.35 -8.62
CA ASN A 72 17.94 8.98 -8.63
C ASN A 72 18.36 9.26 -7.19
N LYS A 73 18.22 10.51 -6.72
CA LYS A 73 18.43 10.92 -5.31
C LYS A 73 17.15 10.93 -4.48
N TYR A 74 16.01 10.68 -5.11
CA TYR A 74 14.69 10.80 -4.51
C TYR A 74 14.14 9.42 -4.16
N MET A 75 13.16 9.41 -3.26
CA MET A 75 12.34 8.26 -2.88
C MET A 75 10.87 8.59 -3.16
N ILE A 76 10.03 7.57 -3.32
CA ILE A 76 8.59 7.80 -3.26
C ILE A 76 8.25 7.97 -1.78
N TYR A 77 7.53 9.05 -1.44
CA TYR A 77 7.14 9.28 -0.05
C TYR A 77 5.83 8.58 0.30
N ARG A 78 4.79 8.80 -0.50
CA ARG A 78 3.48 8.13 -0.43
C ARG A 78 2.87 8.04 -1.81
N VAL A 79 2.01 7.06 -2.02
CA VAL A 79 1.19 6.93 -3.23
C VAL A 79 -0.27 6.94 -2.83
N TYR A 80 -1.07 7.72 -3.54
CA TYR A 80 -2.51 7.70 -3.43
C TYR A 80 -3.14 7.53 -4.82
N LYS A 81 -4.27 6.86 -4.86
CA LYS A 81 -5.11 6.72 -6.04
C LYS A 81 -6.39 7.52 -5.80
N TYR A 82 -6.77 8.37 -6.74
CA TYR A 82 -8.03 9.10 -6.74
C TYR A 82 -8.49 9.25 -8.20
N ASP A 83 -9.80 9.37 -8.41
CA ASP A 83 -10.38 9.66 -9.73
C ASP A 83 -10.21 11.13 -10.13
N PHE A 84 -10.01 12.02 -9.15
CA PHE A 84 -9.99 13.48 -9.31
C PHE A 84 -11.28 14.07 -9.88
N ASP A 85 -12.39 13.32 -9.78
CA ASP A 85 -13.72 13.79 -10.17
C ASP A 85 -14.16 14.94 -9.26
N GLY A 86 -14.69 16.00 -9.85
CA GLY A 86 -15.07 17.21 -9.13
C GLY A 86 -13.89 18.06 -8.65
N PHE A 87 -12.65 17.70 -8.99
CA PHE A 87 -11.46 18.50 -8.73
C PHE A 87 -10.74 18.91 -10.02
N TYR A 88 -10.25 17.93 -10.78
CA TYR A 88 -9.60 18.19 -12.08
C TYR A 88 -10.50 17.86 -13.26
N PHE A 89 -11.46 16.95 -13.08
CA PHE A 89 -12.41 16.58 -14.11
C PHE A 89 -13.81 17.05 -13.70
N ASN A 90 -14.46 17.84 -14.56
CA ASN A 90 -15.86 18.21 -14.38
C ASN A 90 -16.75 17.07 -14.88
N LYS A 91 -17.84 16.81 -14.16
CA LYS A 91 -18.94 15.96 -14.66
C LYS A 91 -19.65 16.60 -15.85
#